data_AF-A0A7D5N385-F1
#
_entry.id   AF-A0A7D5N385-F1
#
_cell.length_a   1.000
_cell.length_b   1.000
_cell.length_c   1.000
_cell.angle_alpha   90.00
_cell.angle_beta   90.00
_cell.angle_gamma   90.00
#
_symmetry.space_group_name_H-M   'P 1'
#
loop_
_entity.id
_entity.type
_entity.pdbx_description
1 polymer ?
#
loop_
_entity_poly.entity_id
_entity_poly.type
_entity_poly.pdbx_seq_one_letter_code
_entity_poly.pdbx_strand_id
1 'polypeptide(L)'
;MFWGCYTNYYKLHCVCLYQLWGRQEANNNTMLLQANVTTSTTNGINYTSIGSSRQMNGNTITFGSFPSITSGGIQVLYGTYSGGNGALDLEVSNNTITNQNLPVTTGTCYLIYQTSAVSGSNDRNIVIDNNTFTNLTKGNSGTFYGIYVLTSDTVKVRNNMISDFTITNNSASGSSTFYGIYNSSSSKGSIITGNTVKNINMSGTSTSTASSVRGIFVSVTSTGGILTMANNNVNNLQFAVGSTTTGQVIGLNTSTSQQSDVYNNRVYNLSANQSSGTVTGLLLSGGTTVNIYNNMLSDLRNPNANSATAIIGINLSSGTTVNVLHNTIYAGSTGPLSSIGVLFGGAGIQVTNTVNANIQNNIIHMNGTAAGDAYFASVRRATAGVNGTNPTSVVMSNNIYSSPYIFGEGTTLSTATNVYYIAGGSTGTADPGFNTACGVFKAWKGDAGSFSEDNLAGAAGEYTPGGASYAEAGASTTTTPLIANDYYNVARGATPDIGLQNLAVQPPTRLAPLFRLPILVHKIVPYNHFFQQSLPMVVA
;
A
#
# COMPACT_ATOMS: atom_id res chain seq x y z
N MET A 1 -44.22 18.55 -4.09
CA MET A 1 -44.09 19.55 -5.17
C MET A 1 -42.96 19.08 -6.07
N PHE A 2 -43.31 18.50 -7.22
CA PHE A 2 -42.38 17.89 -8.18
C PHE A 2 -41.66 18.99 -8.97
N TRP A 3 -40.33 18.99 -8.99
CA TRP A 3 -39.54 19.82 -9.91
C TRP A 3 -38.45 18.98 -10.60
N GLY A 4 -38.64 18.80 -11.91
CA GLY A 4 -37.64 18.86 -12.98
C GLY A 4 -36.43 17.92 -12.95
N CYS A 5 -36.50 16.82 -13.70
CA CYS A 5 -35.31 16.14 -14.23
C CYS A 5 -34.93 16.77 -15.57
N TYR A 6 -33.76 17.40 -15.67
CA TYR A 6 -33.11 17.74 -16.94
C TYR A 6 -31.85 16.89 -17.09
N THR A 7 -31.92 15.83 -17.90
CA THR A 7 -30.74 15.25 -18.54
C THR A 7 -31.07 15.01 -20.01
N ASN A 8 -30.25 15.58 -20.90
CA ASN A 8 -30.42 15.48 -22.34
C ASN A 8 -30.20 14.04 -22.83
N TYR A 9 -31.26 13.48 -23.43
CA TYR A 9 -31.33 12.51 -24.52
C TYR A 9 -30.54 11.16 -24.46
N TYR A 10 -31.38 10.10 -24.39
CA TYR A 10 -31.27 8.70 -24.85
C TYR A 10 -30.87 7.57 -23.86
N LYS A 11 -31.87 6.71 -23.59
CA LYS A 11 -31.90 5.41 -22.87
C LYS A 11 -31.22 5.36 -21.48
N LEU A 12 -32.02 5.68 -20.47
CA LEU A 12 -31.70 5.57 -19.05
C LEU A 12 -31.63 4.09 -18.61
N HIS A 13 -30.44 3.56 -18.33
CA HIS A 13 -30.21 2.34 -17.53
C HIS A 13 -29.42 2.70 -16.26
N CYS A 14 -29.64 3.89 -15.71
CA CYS A 14 -28.96 4.44 -14.55
C CYS A 14 -29.99 4.78 -13.47
N VAL A 15 -29.72 4.40 -12.22
CA VAL A 15 -30.54 4.82 -11.07
C VAL A 15 -30.03 6.18 -10.62
N CYS A 16 -30.75 7.23 -11.02
CA CYS A 16 -30.53 8.61 -10.56
C CYS A 16 -31.70 9.00 -9.65
N LEU A 17 -31.46 9.05 -8.33
CA LEU A 17 -32.44 9.49 -7.35
C LEU A 17 -32.05 10.88 -6.85
N TYR A 18 -32.82 11.90 -7.23
CA TYR A 18 -32.62 13.29 -6.83
C TYR A 18 -33.66 13.69 -5.77
N GLN A 19 -33.23 14.26 -4.64
CA GLN A 19 -34.10 14.94 -3.65
C GLN A 19 -35.22 14.07 -3.02
N LEU A 20 -34.96 12.78 -2.76
CA LEU A 20 -35.89 11.94 -2.00
C LEU A 20 -35.69 12.10 -0.49
N TRP A 21 -36.80 12.26 0.24
CA TRP A 21 -36.85 12.24 1.70
C TRP A 21 -36.85 10.78 2.19
N GLY A 22 -36.04 10.45 3.20
CA GLY A 22 -35.95 9.08 3.76
C GLY A 22 -34.78 8.27 3.20
N ARG A 23 -34.49 7.10 3.81
CA ARG A 23 -33.36 6.23 3.47
C ARG A 23 -33.36 5.85 1.98
N GLN A 24 -32.20 5.97 1.33
CA GLN A 24 -32.03 5.67 -0.10
C GLN A 24 -31.21 4.39 -0.27
N GLU A 25 -31.71 3.45 -1.08
CA GLU A 25 -31.08 2.14 -1.24
C GLU A 25 -31.06 1.71 -2.71
N ALA A 26 -29.90 1.24 -3.15
CA ALA A 26 -29.72 0.49 -4.37
C ALA A 26 -28.93 -0.75 -3.98
N ASN A 27 -29.67 -1.78 -3.57
CA ASN A 27 -29.09 -2.99 -3.03
C ASN A 27 -29.35 -4.19 -3.96
N ASN A 28 -28.35 -5.06 -4.11
CA ASN A 28 -28.44 -6.34 -4.84
C ASN A 28 -28.85 -6.20 -6.32
N ASN A 29 -28.49 -5.10 -6.98
CA ASN A 29 -28.81 -4.88 -8.38
C ASN A 29 -27.75 -5.49 -9.30
N THR A 30 -28.15 -5.88 -10.52
CA THR A 30 -27.23 -6.11 -11.63
C THR A 30 -27.39 -4.96 -12.63
N MET A 31 -26.31 -4.25 -12.93
CA MET A 31 -26.31 -3.06 -13.78
C MET A 31 -25.42 -3.24 -15.01
N LEU A 32 -25.92 -2.78 -16.16
CA LEU A 32 -25.13 -2.55 -17.37
C LEU A 32 -24.94 -1.04 -17.57
N LEU A 33 -23.72 -0.56 -17.39
CA LEU A 33 -23.36 0.85 -17.64
C LEU A 33 -22.86 1.00 -19.07
N GLN A 34 -23.47 1.91 -19.84
CA GLN A 34 -23.13 2.18 -21.23
C GLN A 34 -23.45 3.63 -21.58
N ALA A 35 -22.78 4.20 -22.57
CA ALA A 35 -23.00 5.58 -22.99
C ALA A 35 -22.63 5.81 -24.46
N ASN A 36 -23.19 6.84 -25.08
CA ASN A 36 -22.84 7.32 -26.41
C ASN A 36 -22.25 8.75 -26.40
N VAL A 37 -21.89 9.27 -25.21
CA VAL A 37 -21.31 10.59 -25.01
C VAL A 37 -19.79 10.53 -24.90
N THR A 38 -19.10 11.56 -25.39
CA THR A 38 -17.62 11.64 -25.41
C THR A 38 -17.04 12.67 -24.44
N THR A 39 -17.83 13.64 -24.00
CA THR A 39 -17.37 14.77 -23.18
C THR A 39 -18.11 14.92 -21.84
N SER A 40 -19.31 14.35 -21.69
CA SER A 40 -20.08 14.40 -20.46
C SER A 40 -19.78 13.24 -19.52
N THR A 41 -19.92 13.48 -18.22
CA THR A 41 -19.75 12.44 -17.20
C THR A 41 -20.85 11.39 -17.31
N THR A 42 -20.45 10.12 -17.34
CA THR A 42 -21.38 8.98 -17.26
C THR A 42 -21.47 8.49 -15.82
N ASN A 43 -22.70 8.32 -15.33
CA ASN A 43 -23.00 7.92 -13.96
C ASN A 43 -23.69 6.56 -13.92
N GLY A 44 -23.28 5.67 -13.01
CA GLY A 44 -23.96 4.42 -12.68
C GLY A 44 -25.07 4.63 -11.64
N ILE A 45 -24.85 4.15 -10.40
CA ILE A 45 -25.68 4.50 -9.26
C ILE A 45 -25.20 5.85 -8.73
N ASN A 46 -26.08 6.84 -8.75
CA ASN A 46 -25.74 8.18 -8.30
C ASN A 46 -26.75 8.70 -7.26
N TYR A 47 -26.23 9.06 -6.09
CA TYR A 47 -26.94 9.80 -5.06
C TYR A 47 -26.33 11.16 -4.78
N THR A 48 -27.15 12.21 -4.95
CA THR A 48 -26.84 13.58 -4.58
C THR A 48 -27.96 14.14 -3.69
N SER A 49 -27.66 14.67 -2.49
CA SER A 49 -28.48 15.52 -1.57
C SER A 49 -30.02 15.26 -1.47
N ILE A 50 -30.72 15.06 -0.32
CA ILE A 50 -30.66 15.62 1.05
C ILE A 50 -31.09 14.53 2.07
N GLY A 51 -30.43 14.46 3.24
CA GLY A 51 -31.08 14.21 4.54
C GLY A 51 -31.17 12.80 5.16
N SER A 52 -30.61 11.74 4.55
CA SER A 52 -30.76 10.38 5.06
C SER A 52 -29.57 9.47 4.77
N SER A 53 -29.46 8.36 5.50
CA SER A 53 -28.51 7.28 5.21
C SER A 53 -28.75 6.67 3.84
N ARG A 54 -27.66 6.26 3.18
CA ARG A 54 -27.66 5.75 1.82
C ARG A 54 -26.89 4.45 1.72
N GLN A 55 -27.37 3.57 0.86
CA GLN A 55 -26.74 2.28 0.64
C GLN A 55 -26.64 1.97 -0.84
N MET A 56 -25.45 1.59 -1.27
CA MET A 56 -25.19 0.98 -2.56
C MET A 56 -24.54 -0.38 -2.26
N ASN A 57 -25.32 -1.38 -1.86
CA ASN A 57 -24.76 -2.64 -1.36
C ASN A 57 -25.04 -3.84 -2.27
N GLY A 58 -24.09 -4.76 -2.41
CA GLY A 58 -24.34 -6.03 -3.11
C GLY A 58 -24.58 -5.90 -4.62
N ASN A 59 -24.25 -4.75 -5.23
CA ASN A 59 -24.50 -4.56 -6.65
C ASN A 59 -23.40 -5.19 -7.51
N THR A 60 -23.80 -5.76 -8.64
CA THR A 60 -22.89 -6.24 -9.70
C THR A 60 -22.97 -5.29 -10.88
N ILE A 61 -21.83 -4.71 -11.30
CA ILE A 61 -21.79 -3.75 -12.41
C ILE A 61 -20.96 -4.30 -13.56
N THR A 62 -21.51 -4.18 -14.75
CA THR A 62 -20.90 -4.53 -16.04
C THR A 62 -20.87 -3.31 -16.96
N PHE A 63 -19.96 -3.31 -17.93
CA PHE A 63 -19.80 -2.22 -18.91
C PHE A 63 -20.21 -2.70 -20.31
N GLY A 64 -21.09 -1.92 -20.94
CA GLY A 64 -21.53 -2.13 -22.32
C GLY A 64 -20.68 -1.32 -23.30
N SER A 65 -21.31 -0.87 -24.39
CA SER A 65 -20.63 -0.09 -25.42
C SER A 65 -20.40 1.36 -24.97
N PHE A 66 -19.20 1.87 -25.27
CA PHE A 66 -18.83 3.27 -25.12
C PHE A 66 -18.09 3.77 -26.37
N PRO A 67 -18.25 5.04 -26.75
CA PRO A 67 -17.37 5.66 -27.73
C PRO A 67 -15.97 5.89 -27.13
N SER A 68 -15.01 6.31 -27.94
CA SER A 68 -13.75 6.86 -27.43
C SER A 68 -14.03 8.19 -26.71
N ILE A 69 -13.91 8.20 -25.38
CA ILE A 69 -14.23 9.36 -24.54
C ILE A 69 -13.02 10.29 -24.49
N THR A 70 -13.23 11.55 -24.88
CA THR A 70 -12.15 12.54 -25.01
C THR A 70 -11.89 13.33 -23.73
N SER A 71 -12.90 13.51 -22.87
CA SER A 71 -12.77 14.21 -21.59
C SER A 71 -13.79 13.81 -20.52
N GLY A 72 -14.88 13.13 -20.89
CA GLY A 72 -15.93 12.71 -19.94
C GLY A 72 -15.41 11.80 -18.83
N GLY A 73 -15.86 12.06 -17.60
CA GLY A 73 -15.58 11.19 -16.46
C GLY A 73 -16.50 9.98 -16.40
N ILE A 74 -16.11 8.97 -15.62
CA ILE A 74 -16.92 7.78 -15.35
C ILE A 74 -17.07 7.63 -13.85
N GLN A 75 -18.30 7.58 -13.37
CA GLN A 75 -18.65 7.51 -11.95
C GLN A 75 -19.59 6.32 -11.74
N VAL A 76 -19.07 5.21 -11.23
CA VAL A 76 -19.87 3.97 -11.16
C VAL A 76 -20.80 3.97 -9.93
N LEU A 77 -20.22 4.02 -8.73
CA LEU A 77 -20.95 4.11 -7.45
C LEU A 77 -20.64 5.45 -6.80
N TYR A 78 -21.53 6.42 -6.99
CA TYR A 78 -21.28 7.83 -6.70
C TYR A 78 -22.23 8.38 -5.64
N GLY A 79 -21.69 8.75 -4.48
CA GLY A 79 -22.45 9.33 -3.38
C GLY A 79 -21.86 10.66 -2.92
N THR A 80 -22.72 11.68 -2.84
CA THR A 80 -22.35 13.00 -2.30
C THR A 80 -23.37 13.51 -1.28
N TYR A 81 -22.88 14.19 -0.25
CA TYR A 81 -23.70 14.93 0.69
C TYR A 81 -23.07 16.28 1.01
N SER A 82 -23.75 17.36 0.64
CA SER A 82 -23.24 18.74 0.73
C SER A 82 -23.99 19.65 1.71
N GLY A 83 -25.06 19.20 2.40
CA GLY A 83 -25.80 20.06 3.32
C GLY A 83 -26.92 19.38 4.11
N GLY A 84 -27.27 19.98 5.25
CA GLY A 84 -28.24 19.49 6.26
C GLY A 84 -27.57 19.20 7.60
N ASN A 85 -28.32 19.11 8.71
CA ASN A 85 -27.77 18.90 10.06
C ASN A 85 -28.03 17.50 10.64
N GLY A 86 -28.28 16.50 9.78
CA GLY A 86 -28.50 15.12 10.21
C GLY A 86 -27.20 14.32 10.34
N ALA A 87 -27.20 13.36 11.27
CA ALA A 87 -26.30 12.21 11.24
C ALA A 87 -26.73 11.27 10.11
N LEU A 88 -25.76 10.63 9.44
CA LEU A 88 -26.04 9.71 8.34
C LEU A 88 -24.85 8.77 8.07
N ASP A 89 -25.15 7.68 7.38
CA ASP A 89 -24.16 6.76 6.84
C ASP A 89 -24.26 6.72 5.31
N LEU A 90 -23.12 6.88 4.61
CA LEU A 90 -22.96 6.57 3.20
C LEU A 90 -22.27 5.20 3.13
N GLU A 91 -23.06 4.16 2.91
CA GLU A 91 -22.58 2.79 2.85
C GLU A 91 -22.46 2.31 1.40
N VAL A 92 -21.30 1.74 1.06
CA VAL A 92 -21.04 1.10 -0.23
C VAL A 92 -20.32 -0.21 0.04
N SER A 93 -21.08 -1.28 0.18
CA SER A 93 -20.54 -2.56 0.65
C SER A 93 -20.85 -3.73 -0.27
N ASN A 94 -19.95 -4.72 -0.34
CA ASN A 94 -20.19 -5.97 -1.06
C ASN A 94 -20.48 -5.81 -2.58
N ASN A 95 -20.07 -4.72 -3.22
CA ASN A 95 -20.26 -4.54 -4.67
C ASN A 95 -19.16 -5.26 -5.46
N THR A 96 -19.50 -5.69 -6.67
CA THR A 96 -18.64 -6.48 -7.54
C THR A 96 -18.54 -5.86 -8.94
N ILE A 97 -17.31 -5.66 -9.42
CA ILE A 97 -17.00 -5.31 -10.82
C ILE A 97 -15.87 -6.22 -11.26
N THR A 98 -16.18 -7.18 -12.14
CA THR A 98 -15.20 -8.20 -12.53
C THR A 98 -15.20 -8.50 -14.01
N ASN A 99 -14.02 -8.79 -14.56
CA ASN A 99 -13.84 -9.19 -15.97
C ASN A 99 -14.37 -8.15 -16.96
N GLN A 100 -14.06 -6.87 -16.75
CA GLN A 100 -14.57 -5.78 -17.59
C GLN A 100 -13.45 -5.06 -18.35
N ASN A 101 -13.75 -4.73 -19.61
CA ASN A 101 -13.06 -3.69 -20.35
C ASN A 101 -13.69 -2.35 -20.00
N LEU A 102 -12.98 -1.57 -19.20
CA LEU A 102 -13.42 -0.24 -18.81
C LEU A 102 -13.36 0.70 -20.02
N PRO A 103 -14.26 1.70 -20.07
CA PRO A 103 -14.31 2.61 -21.21
C PRO A 103 -13.00 3.38 -21.37
N VAL A 104 -12.57 3.53 -22.62
CA VAL A 104 -11.37 4.28 -22.96
C VAL A 104 -11.68 5.77 -22.80
N THR A 105 -11.14 6.36 -21.73
CA THR A 105 -11.27 7.79 -21.42
C THR A 105 -9.95 8.36 -20.93
N THR A 106 -9.67 9.62 -21.27
CA THR A 106 -8.63 10.45 -20.63
C THR A 106 -9.12 11.17 -19.38
N GLY A 107 -10.45 11.25 -19.21
CA GLY A 107 -11.10 11.79 -18.02
C GLY A 107 -10.95 10.87 -16.80
N THR A 108 -11.36 11.37 -15.64
CA THR A 108 -11.22 10.61 -14.39
C THR A 108 -12.26 9.49 -14.28
N CYS A 109 -11.81 8.31 -13.89
CA CYS A 109 -12.67 7.17 -13.60
C CYS A 109 -12.69 6.86 -12.10
N TYR A 110 -13.89 6.69 -11.55
CA TYR A 110 -14.15 6.28 -10.17
C TYR A 110 -15.04 5.04 -10.17
N LEU A 111 -14.56 3.93 -9.61
CA LEU A 111 -15.46 2.80 -9.34
C LEU A 111 -16.32 3.10 -8.11
N ILE A 112 -15.72 3.62 -7.04
CA ILE A 112 -16.43 4.21 -5.91
C ILE A 112 -15.98 5.66 -5.72
N TYR A 113 -16.94 6.55 -5.55
CA TYR A 113 -16.73 7.93 -5.12
C TYR A 113 -17.68 8.25 -3.97
N GLN A 114 -17.16 8.61 -2.80
CA GLN A 114 -17.98 8.99 -1.64
C GLN A 114 -17.48 10.28 -0.98
N THR A 115 -18.42 11.16 -0.62
CA THR A 115 -18.15 12.38 0.15
C THR A 115 -19.36 12.82 0.96
N SER A 116 -19.11 13.32 2.16
CA SER A 116 -20.10 13.95 3.04
C SER A 116 -19.46 15.12 3.77
N ALA A 117 -20.02 16.32 3.69
CA ALA A 117 -19.51 17.47 4.47
C ALA A 117 -19.30 17.11 5.95
N VAL A 118 -18.23 17.60 6.61
CA VAL A 118 -18.02 17.40 8.06
C VAL A 118 -19.14 18.07 8.84
N SER A 119 -19.60 17.49 9.95
CA SER A 119 -20.51 18.16 10.88
C SER A 119 -19.79 18.57 12.18
N GLY A 120 -20.08 19.77 12.66
CA GLY A 120 -19.63 20.20 13.99
C GLY A 120 -20.30 19.44 15.14
N SER A 121 -21.49 18.88 14.90
CA SER A 121 -22.40 18.39 15.96
C SER A 121 -23.01 17.01 15.70
N ASN A 122 -22.78 16.39 14.54
CA ASN A 122 -23.38 15.11 14.17
C ASN A 122 -22.33 14.15 13.62
N ASP A 123 -22.62 12.86 13.65
CA ASP A 123 -21.75 11.84 13.05
C ASP A 123 -22.20 11.56 11.62
N ARG A 124 -21.35 11.91 10.67
CA ARG A 124 -21.49 11.52 9.26
C ARG A 124 -20.40 10.53 8.94
N ASN A 125 -20.80 9.34 8.52
CA ASN A 125 -19.85 8.27 8.26
C ASN A 125 -19.88 7.87 6.79
N ILE A 126 -18.71 7.58 6.25
CA ILE A 126 -18.55 6.83 5.01
C ILE A 126 -18.05 5.44 5.38
N VAL A 127 -18.77 4.41 4.92
CA VAL A 127 -18.43 3.00 5.15
C VAL A 127 -18.33 2.30 3.81
N ILE A 128 -17.14 1.86 3.45
CA ILE A 128 -16.85 1.17 2.19
C ILE A 128 -16.19 -0.16 2.52
N ASP A 129 -16.99 -1.23 2.55
CA ASP A 129 -16.53 -2.52 3.04
C ASP A 129 -16.73 -3.66 2.04
N ASN A 130 -15.78 -4.57 1.96
CA ASN A 130 -15.91 -5.84 1.24
C ASN A 130 -16.26 -5.72 -0.26
N ASN A 131 -15.89 -4.61 -0.93
CA ASN A 131 -16.08 -4.49 -2.37
C ASN A 131 -14.97 -5.25 -3.12
N THR A 132 -15.33 -5.83 -4.26
CA THR A 132 -14.41 -6.61 -5.11
C THR A 132 -14.34 -6.05 -6.51
N PHE A 133 -13.19 -5.50 -6.88
CA PHE A 133 -12.86 -5.04 -8.22
C PHE A 133 -11.69 -5.87 -8.75
N THR A 134 -11.94 -6.75 -9.72
CA THR A 134 -10.89 -7.62 -10.25
C THR A 134 -10.95 -7.87 -11.76
N ASN A 135 -9.79 -8.11 -12.36
CA ASN A 135 -9.63 -8.41 -13.78
C ASN A 135 -10.22 -7.30 -14.66
N LEU A 136 -9.77 -6.07 -14.43
CA LEU A 136 -10.24 -4.89 -15.15
C LEU A 136 -9.15 -4.35 -16.07
N THR A 137 -9.53 -4.00 -17.29
CA THR A 137 -8.61 -3.42 -18.27
C THR A 137 -9.05 -2.01 -18.66
N LYS A 138 -8.14 -1.04 -18.70
CA LYS A 138 -8.42 0.31 -19.17
C LYS A 138 -7.38 0.73 -20.21
N GLY A 139 -7.84 1.18 -21.37
CA GLY A 139 -6.99 1.85 -22.36
C GLY A 139 -6.85 3.35 -22.10
N ASN A 140 -5.75 3.92 -22.59
CA ASN A 140 -5.43 5.35 -22.65
C ASN A 140 -5.06 6.01 -21.31
N SER A 141 -4.55 7.25 -21.38
CA SER A 141 -4.11 8.06 -20.24
C SER A 141 -5.26 8.44 -19.27
N GLY A 142 -4.96 9.17 -18.21
CA GLY A 142 -5.94 9.70 -17.26
C GLY A 142 -5.79 9.16 -15.84
N THR A 143 -6.66 9.63 -14.95
CA THR A 143 -6.64 9.23 -13.54
C THR A 143 -7.70 8.18 -13.25
N PHE A 144 -7.29 7.13 -12.55
CA PHE A 144 -8.15 6.04 -12.14
C PHE A 144 -8.15 5.90 -10.62
N TYR A 145 -9.34 5.81 -10.04
CA TYR A 145 -9.55 5.50 -8.64
C TYR A 145 -10.42 4.26 -8.51
N GLY A 146 -9.90 3.22 -7.86
CA GLY A 146 -10.74 2.11 -7.41
C GLY A 146 -11.73 2.61 -6.36
N ILE A 147 -11.20 3.14 -5.26
CA ILE A 147 -11.99 3.78 -4.20
C ILE A 147 -11.49 5.20 -4.00
N TYR A 148 -12.39 6.17 -4.12
CA TYR A 148 -12.12 7.57 -3.86
C TYR A 148 -13.04 8.10 -2.76
N VAL A 149 -12.43 8.59 -1.69
CA VAL A 149 -13.14 9.12 -0.53
C VAL A 149 -12.63 10.50 -0.19
N LEU A 150 -13.55 11.42 -0.01
CA LEU A 150 -13.27 12.77 0.48
C LEU A 150 -13.78 12.96 1.90
N THR A 151 -14.08 14.20 2.25
CA THR A 151 -14.58 14.66 3.54
C THR A 151 -15.71 13.81 4.10
N SER A 152 -15.66 13.58 5.41
CA SER A 152 -16.68 12.96 6.28
C SER A 152 -16.29 13.23 7.74
N ASP A 153 -17.11 12.90 8.75
CA ASP A 153 -16.64 12.92 10.15
C ASP A 153 -15.78 11.68 10.42
N THR A 154 -16.26 10.51 10.01
CA THR A 154 -15.51 9.25 10.06
C THR A 154 -15.49 8.55 8.70
N VAL A 155 -14.32 8.10 8.29
CA VAL A 155 -14.16 7.26 7.10
C VAL A 155 -13.72 5.86 7.50
N LYS A 156 -14.40 4.83 6.99
CA LYS A 156 -14.02 3.43 7.13
C LYS A 156 -13.94 2.81 5.74
N VAL A 157 -12.74 2.40 5.34
CA VAL A 157 -12.52 1.65 4.08
C VAL A 157 -11.87 0.34 4.46
N ARG A 158 -12.64 -0.76 4.46
CA ARG A 158 -12.17 -2.02 5.02
C ARG A 158 -12.39 -3.22 4.11
N ASN A 159 -11.45 -4.16 4.16
CA ASN A 159 -11.60 -5.47 3.53
C ASN A 159 -11.95 -5.42 2.03
N ASN A 160 -11.60 -4.33 1.33
CA ASN A 160 -11.84 -4.23 -0.11
C ASN A 160 -10.73 -4.95 -0.89
N MET A 161 -11.10 -5.61 -1.99
CA MET A 161 -10.18 -6.26 -2.91
C MET A 161 -10.14 -5.48 -4.21
N ILE A 162 -8.97 -4.92 -4.54
CA ILE A 162 -8.69 -4.23 -5.79
C ILE A 162 -7.51 -4.95 -6.43
N SER A 163 -7.80 -5.76 -7.45
CA SER A 163 -6.80 -6.70 -7.97
C SER A 163 -6.83 -6.85 -9.48
N ASP A 164 -5.71 -7.26 -10.07
CA ASP A 164 -5.65 -7.68 -11.47
C ASP A 164 -6.12 -6.58 -12.43
N PHE A 165 -5.52 -5.39 -12.30
CA PHE A 165 -5.77 -4.27 -13.20
C PHE A 165 -4.68 -4.16 -14.24
N THR A 166 -5.08 -3.97 -15.50
CA THR A 166 -4.15 -3.59 -16.57
C THR A 166 -4.55 -2.23 -17.14
N ILE A 167 -3.63 -1.27 -17.09
CA ILE A 167 -3.79 0.06 -17.67
C ILE A 167 -2.77 0.24 -18.78
N THR A 168 -3.23 0.47 -20.01
CA THR A 168 -2.36 0.69 -21.17
C THR A 168 -2.37 2.15 -21.59
N ASN A 169 -1.30 2.89 -21.29
CA ASN A 169 -1.12 4.29 -21.62
C ASN A 169 -0.24 4.49 -22.87
N ASN A 170 -0.88 4.70 -24.02
CA ASN A 170 -0.21 5.01 -25.28
C ASN A 170 -0.34 6.49 -25.67
N SER A 171 -0.75 7.36 -24.74
CA SER A 171 -0.84 8.81 -24.99
C SER A 171 0.56 9.42 -24.98
N ALA A 172 0.97 10.11 -26.04
CA ALA A 172 2.34 10.63 -26.19
C ALA A 172 2.79 11.43 -24.94
N SER A 173 2.02 12.41 -24.49
CA SER A 173 2.32 13.21 -23.28
C SER A 173 1.35 13.03 -22.12
N GLY A 174 0.27 12.26 -22.29
CA GLY A 174 -0.76 12.09 -21.27
C GLY A 174 -0.28 11.28 -20.07
N SER A 175 -0.41 11.84 -18.86
CA SER A 175 -0.12 11.11 -17.62
C SER A 175 -1.16 10.03 -17.33
N SER A 176 -0.72 8.91 -16.77
CA SER A 176 -1.59 7.91 -16.17
C SER A 176 -1.33 7.80 -14.68
N THR A 177 -2.38 7.95 -13.90
CA THR A 177 -2.31 7.80 -12.45
C THR A 177 -3.32 6.77 -11.98
N PHE A 178 -2.86 5.80 -11.21
CA PHE A 178 -3.71 4.82 -10.56
C PHE A 178 -3.63 4.97 -9.04
N TYR A 179 -4.80 4.98 -8.41
CA TYR A 179 -4.96 4.79 -6.98
C TYR A 179 -5.87 3.59 -6.74
N GLY A 180 -5.40 2.59 -5.99
CA GLY A 180 -6.28 1.54 -5.49
C GLY A 180 -7.29 2.17 -4.54
N ILE A 181 -6.79 2.70 -3.43
CA ILE A 181 -7.56 3.48 -2.46
C ILE A 181 -6.97 4.88 -2.36
N TYR A 182 -7.83 5.89 -2.50
CA TYR A 182 -7.50 7.28 -2.27
C TYR A 182 -8.47 7.85 -1.24
N ASN A 183 -7.95 8.26 -0.09
CA ASN A 183 -8.67 9.04 0.90
C ASN A 183 -8.02 10.41 1.05
N SER A 184 -8.78 11.47 0.78
CA SER A 184 -8.37 12.85 1.07
C SER A 184 -9.50 13.53 1.83
N SER A 185 -9.61 13.22 3.12
CA SER A 185 -10.75 13.59 3.93
C SER A 185 -10.37 14.58 5.01
N SER A 186 -11.27 15.53 5.31
CA SER A 186 -11.21 16.29 6.56
C SER A 186 -11.87 15.52 7.71
N SER A 187 -11.63 14.21 7.79
CA SER A 187 -12.23 13.34 8.81
C SER A 187 -11.63 13.57 10.18
N LYS A 188 -12.44 13.51 11.24
CA LYS A 188 -11.96 13.37 12.62
C LYS A 188 -11.25 12.01 12.81
N GLY A 189 -11.74 10.97 12.12
CA GLY A 189 -11.09 9.66 12.10
C GLY A 189 -11.16 8.99 10.72
N SER A 190 -10.04 8.43 10.26
CA SER A 190 -9.97 7.59 9.06
C SER A 190 -9.39 6.22 9.40
N ILE A 191 -10.13 5.17 9.10
CA ILE A 191 -9.76 3.77 9.34
C ILE A 191 -9.67 3.04 8.01
N ILE A 192 -8.45 2.73 7.59
CA ILE A 192 -8.14 2.06 6.32
C ILE A 192 -7.49 0.72 6.65
N THR A 193 -8.29 -0.35 6.75
CA THR A 193 -7.81 -1.63 7.30
C THR A 193 -8.23 -2.86 6.53
N GLY A 194 -7.36 -3.88 6.48
CA GLY A 194 -7.69 -5.18 5.86
C GLY A 194 -7.85 -5.15 4.35
N ASN A 195 -7.50 -4.04 3.68
CA ASN A 195 -7.66 -3.94 2.23
C ASN A 195 -6.55 -4.67 1.49
N THR A 196 -6.87 -5.25 0.33
CA THR A 196 -5.92 -5.87 -0.57
C THR A 196 -5.86 -5.09 -1.88
N VAL A 197 -4.70 -4.55 -2.23
CA VAL A 197 -4.44 -3.92 -3.52
C VAL A 197 -3.31 -4.67 -4.20
N LYS A 198 -3.60 -5.45 -5.26
CA LYS A 198 -2.59 -6.31 -5.88
C LYS A 198 -2.64 -6.43 -7.39
N ASN A 199 -1.55 -6.89 -8.00
CA ASN A 199 -1.49 -7.21 -9.44
C ASN A 199 -1.95 -6.02 -10.30
N ILE A 200 -1.36 -4.85 -10.06
CA ILE A 200 -1.66 -3.64 -10.83
C ILE A 200 -0.54 -3.43 -11.82
N ASN A 201 -0.85 -3.53 -13.11
CA ASN A 201 0.10 -3.34 -14.19
C ASN A 201 -0.24 -2.09 -14.99
N MET A 202 0.65 -1.10 -15.00
CA MET A 202 0.57 0.04 -15.90
C MET A 202 1.63 -0.07 -16.99
N SER A 203 1.23 -0.18 -18.25
CA SER A 203 2.12 -0.39 -19.41
C SER A 203 1.80 0.58 -20.55
N GLY A 204 2.61 0.60 -21.61
CA GLY A 204 2.37 1.40 -22.82
C GLY A 204 3.58 2.24 -23.24
N THR A 205 3.33 3.17 -24.17
CA THR A 205 4.39 3.95 -24.84
C THR A 205 4.45 5.43 -24.47
N SER A 206 3.63 5.89 -23.52
CA SER A 206 3.63 7.31 -23.10
C SER A 206 5.01 7.79 -22.65
N THR A 207 5.33 9.05 -22.97
CA THR A 207 6.54 9.75 -22.51
C THR A 207 6.27 10.73 -21.36
N SER A 208 5.09 10.67 -20.73
CA SER A 208 4.73 11.58 -19.63
C SER A 208 5.61 11.39 -18.40
N THR A 209 5.93 12.49 -17.71
CA THR A 209 6.75 12.50 -16.49
C THR A 209 5.95 12.59 -15.18
N ALA A 210 4.62 12.60 -15.25
CA ALA A 210 3.76 12.79 -14.08
C ALA A 210 2.94 11.55 -13.70
N SER A 211 3.35 10.37 -14.18
CA SER A 211 2.55 9.13 -14.04
C SER A 211 2.91 8.37 -12.76
N SER A 212 1.93 7.70 -12.15
CA SER A 212 2.16 6.96 -10.91
C SER A 212 1.19 5.79 -10.66
N VAL A 213 1.67 4.74 -10.00
CA VAL A 213 0.84 3.70 -9.37
C VAL A 213 0.95 3.86 -7.85
N ARG A 214 -0.19 4.04 -7.19
CA ARG A 214 -0.28 4.11 -5.73
C ARG A 214 -1.26 3.07 -5.23
N GLY A 215 -0.82 2.20 -4.34
CA GLY A 215 -1.69 1.18 -3.75
C GLY A 215 -2.76 1.83 -2.87
N ILE A 216 -2.32 2.45 -1.78
CA ILE A 216 -3.18 3.18 -0.84
C ILE A 216 -2.58 4.56 -0.57
N PHE A 217 -3.39 5.60 -0.76
CA PHE A 217 -3.07 6.99 -0.43
C PHE A 217 -4.07 7.52 0.59
N VAL A 218 -3.59 8.13 1.67
CA VAL A 218 -4.45 8.72 2.70
C VAL A 218 -3.91 10.07 3.17
N SER A 219 -4.82 11.06 3.19
CA SER A 219 -4.62 12.40 3.75
C SER A 219 -5.80 12.72 4.66
N VAL A 220 -5.52 12.94 5.94
CA VAL A 220 -6.48 13.42 6.94
C VAL A 220 -6.18 14.89 7.24
N THR A 221 -7.02 15.80 6.80
CA THR A 221 -6.74 17.25 6.84
C THR A 221 -7.39 17.99 8.02
N SER A 222 -8.19 17.30 8.83
CA SER A 222 -8.88 17.94 9.97
C SER A 222 -7.93 18.23 11.13
N THR A 223 -8.23 19.30 11.87
CA THR A 223 -7.64 19.53 13.19
C THR A 223 -8.14 18.44 14.15
N GLY A 224 -7.22 17.76 14.82
CA GLY A 224 -7.45 16.60 15.68
C GLY A 224 -7.62 15.28 14.91
N GLY A 225 -7.45 15.29 13.58
CA GLY A 225 -7.66 14.12 12.74
C GLY A 225 -6.71 12.96 13.03
N ILE A 226 -7.28 11.78 13.24
CA ILE A 226 -6.57 10.52 13.50
C ILE A 226 -6.66 9.61 12.27
N LEU A 227 -5.53 9.05 11.85
CA LEU A 227 -5.44 8.01 10.83
C LEU A 227 -5.03 6.67 11.47
N THR A 228 -5.78 5.62 11.15
CA THR A 228 -5.36 4.23 11.33
C THR A 228 -5.27 3.56 9.96
N MET A 229 -4.05 3.21 9.53
CA MET A 229 -3.79 2.45 8.30
C MET A 229 -3.16 1.12 8.68
N ALA A 230 -3.96 0.06 8.76
CA ALA A 230 -3.50 -1.20 9.34
C ALA A 230 -3.89 -2.47 8.59
N ASN A 231 -3.11 -3.54 8.73
CA ASN A 231 -3.45 -4.85 8.17
C ASN A 231 -3.74 -4.85 6.66
N ASN A 232 -3.22 -3.86 5.91
CA ASN A 232 -3.41 -3.82 4.46
C ASN A 232 -2.34 -4.67 3.76
N ASN A 233 -2.72 -5.31 2.66
CA ASN A 233 -1.83 -6.09 1.81
C ASN A 233 -1.72 -5.43 0.43
N VAL A 234 -0.57 -4.81 0.16
CA VAL A 234 -0.30 -4.12 -1.10
C VAL A 234 0.86 -4.80 -1.81
N ASN A 235 0.61 -5.43 -2.96
CA ASN A 235 1.67 -6.17 -3.64
C ASN A 235 1.55 -6.21 -5.15
N ASN A 236 2.64 -6.58 -5.83
CA ASN A 236 2.66 -6.80 -7.27
C ASN A 236 2.18 -5.55 -8.03
N LEU A 237 2.70 -4.37 -7.66
CA LEU A 237 2.42 -3.11 -8.35
C LEU A 237 3.55 -2.83 -9.33
N GLN A 238 3.21 -2.63 -10.60
CA GLN A 238 4.18 -2.40 -11.65
C GLN A 238 3.87 -1.16 -12.48
N PHE A 239 4.91 -0.38 -12.73
CA PHE A 239 4.93 0.67 -13.73
C PHE A 239 5.96 0.33 -14.82
N ALA A 240 5.47 0.14 -16.04
CA ALA A 240 6.20 -0.32 -17.21
C ALA A 240 5.84 0.50 -18.47
N VAL A 241 5.57 1.80 -18.32
CA VAL A 241 5.24 2.71 -19.43
C VAL A 241 6.50 3.43 -19.92
N GLY A 242 6.94 3.17 -21.16
CA GLY A 242 8.13 3.80 -21.76
C GLY A 242 9.46 3.52 -21.03
N SER A 243 10.60 3.69 -21.71
CA SER A 243 11.93 3.42 -21.12
C SER A 243 12.61 4.65 -20.48
N THR A 244 12.18 5.88 -20.80
CA THR A 244 12.84 7.13 -20.40
C THR A 244 12.03 8.02 -19.44
N THR A 245 10.86 7.58 -18.99
CA THR A 245 9.90 8.39 -18.20
C THR A 245 10.17 8.38 -16.70
N THR A 246 9.51 9.26 -15.95
CA THR A 246 9.39 9.17 -14.48
C THR A 246 8.11 8.41 -14.15
N GLY A 247 8.25 7.21 -13.60
CA GLY A 247 7.15 6.41 -13.06
C GLY A 247 7.34 6.21 -11.55
N GLN A 248 6.39 6.66 -10.74
CA GLN A 248 6.41 6.42 -9.29
C GLN A 248 5.56 5.19 -8.95
N VAL A 249 6.12 4.23 -8.23
CA VAL A 249 5.38 3.12 -7.64
C VAL A 249 5.47 3.21 -6.13
N ILE A 250 4.31 3.40 -5.49
CA ILE A 250 4.22 3.60 -4.04
C ILE A 250 3.20 2.63 -3.46
N GLY A 251 3.61 1.83 -2.48
CA GLY A 251 2.71 0.90 -1.80
C GLY A 251 1.69 1.63 -0.95
N LEU A 252 2.19 2.27 0.11
CA LEU A 252 1.41 3.09 1.05
C LEU A 252 1.90 4.54 1.01
N ASN A 253 0.97 5.49 1.04
CA ASN A 253 1.27 6.91 1.21
C ASN A 253 0.38 7.53 2.28
N THR A 254 0.99 8.17 3.26
CA THR A 254 0.33 9.00 4.26
C THR A 254 0.83 10.44 4.16
N SER A 255 -0.06 11.42 4.05
CA SER A 255 0.28 12.84 4.02
C SER A 255 -0.13 13.53 5.32
N THR A 256 -1.19 14.33 5.34
CA THR A 256 -1.57 15.12 6.52
C THR A 256 -2.29 14.26 7.56
N SER A 257 -2.01 14.48 8.84
CA SER A 257 -2.79 14.04 10.01
C SER A 257 -2.18 14.66 11.27
N GLN A 258 -2.92 14.77 12.37
CA GLN A 258 -2.27 15.08 13.65
C GLN A 258 -1.66 13.84 14.27
N GLN A 259 -2.38 12.72 14.19
CA GLN A 259 -1.88 11.41 14.58
C GLN A 259 -2.10 10.40 13.45
N SER A 260 -1.05 9.67 13.08
CA SER A 260 -1.11 8.54 12.16
C SER A 260 -0.53 7.30 12.80
N ASP A 261 -1.31 6.22 12.84
CA ASP A 261 -0.85 4.89 13.21
C ASP A 261 -0.89 4.00 11.95
N VAL A 262 0.31 3.65 11.45
CA VAL A 262 0.50 2.84 10.25
C VAL A 262 1.17 1.53 10.63
N TYR A 263 0.40 0.45 10.73
CA TYR A 263 0.91 -0.79 11.31
C TYR A 263 0.38 -2.09 10.74
N ASN A 264 1.12 -3.18 10.93
CA ASN A 264 0.75 -4.52 10.44
C ASN A 264 0.44 -4.56 8.94
N ASN A 265 0.96 -3.60 8.15
CA ASN A 265 0.79 -3.64 6.71
C ASN A 265 1.87 -4.51 6.07
N ARG A 266 1.53 -5.10 4.94
CA ARG A 266 2.43 -5.93 4.12
C ARG A 266 2.52 -5.30 2.75
N VAL A 267 3.72 -4.87 2.38
CA VAL A 267 4.01 -4.20 1.11
C VAL A 267 5.14 -4.93 0.40
N TYR A 268 4.89 -5.50 -0.78
CA TYR A 268 5.95 -6.22 -1.47
C TYR A 268 5.80 -6.33 -2.98
N ASN A 269 6.89 -6.69 -3.65
CA ASN A 269 6.93 -6.91 -5.09
C ASN A 269 6.45 -5.66 -5.86
N LEU A 270 7.06 -4.52 -5.56
CA LEU A 270 6.80 -3.25 -6.23
C LEU A 270 7.88 -3.00 -7.28
N SER A 271 7.51 -2.54 -8.48
CA SER A 271 8.50 -2.31 -9.54
C SER A 271 8.20 -1.14 -10.46
N ALA A 272 9.17 -0.24 -10.60
CA ALA A 272 9.23 0.75 -11.67
C ALA A 272 10.30 0.30 -12.67
N ASN A 273 10.02 0.36 -13.98
CA ASN A 273 10.94 -0.12 -15.03
C ASN A 273 11.52 1.03 -15.87
N GLN A 274 11.61 2.24 -15.31
CA GLN A 274 11.99 3.44 -16.04
C GLN A 274 13.31 3.99 -15.50
N SER A 275 14.10 4.66 -16.34
CA SER A 275 15.36 5.28 -15.92
C SER A 275 15.20 6.32 -14.82
N SER A 276 14.14 7.13 -14.87
CA SER A 276 13.85 8.12 -13.84
C SER A 276 12.75 7.64 -12.88
N GLY A 277 12.39 6.35 -12.91
CA GLY A 277 11.38 5.78 -12.03
C GLY A 277 11.83 5.74 -10.58
N THR A 278 10.89 5.67 -9.65
CA THR A 278 11.18 5.46 -8.23
C THR A 278 10.20 4.45 -7.62
N VAL A 279 10.71 3.68 -6.66
CA VAL A 279 9.91 2.72 -5.89
C VAL A 279 10.00 3.07 -4.41
N THR A 280 8.84 3.25 -3.77
CA THR A 280 8.75 3.48 -2.32
C THR A 280 7.76 2.50 -1.70
N GLY A 281 8.17 1.76 -0.67
CA GLY A 281 7.23 0.88 0.04
C GLY A 281 6.20 1.69 0.83
N LEU A 282 6.66 2.56 1.72
CA LEU A 282 5.85 3.48 2.51
C LEU A 282 6.39 4.91 2.39
N LEU A 283 5.57 5.83 1.90
CA LEU A 283 5.86 7.26 1.80
C LEU A 283 5.12 8.02 2.91
N LEU A 284 5.87 8.79 3.70
CA LEU A 284 5.32 9.78 4.61
C LEU A 284 5.56 11.18 4.04
N SER A 285 4.48 11.88 3.66
CA SER A 285 4.50 13.23 3.07
C SER A 285 3.95 14.31 4.01
N GLY A 286 3.62 13.99 5.26
CA GLY A 286 3.24 14.98 6.28
C GLY A 286 2.87 14.32 7.61
N GLY A 287 2.35 15.12 8.53
CA GLY A 287 1.81 14.65 9.82
C GLY A 287 2.51 15.24 11.04
N THR A 288 1.83 15.33 12.18
CA THR A 288 2.45 15.82 13.42
C THR A 288 3.11 14.68 14.19
N THR A 289 2.33 13.69 14.62
CA THR A 289 2.82 12.48 15.29
C THR A 289 2.50 11.27 14.43
N VAL A 290 3.53 10.55 13.99
CA VAL A 290 3.35 9.43 13.06
C VAL A 290 4.06 8.21 13.63
N ASN A 291 3.31 7.14 13.86
CA ASN A 291 3.80 5.87 14.37
C ASN A 291 3.72 4.84 13.25
N ILE A 292 4.87 4.36 12.80
CA ILE A 292 5.01 3.36 11.74
C ILE A 292 5.59 2.11 12.40
N TYR A 293 4.80 1.06 12.57
CA TYR A 293 5.27 -0.11 13.30
C TYR A 293 4.75 -1.46 12.82
N ASN A 294 5.51 -2.53 13.10
CA ASN A 294 5.16 -3.89 12.69
C ASN A 294 4.81 -3.99 11.18
N ASN A 295 5.38 -3.18 10.29
CA ASN A 295 5.13 -3.33 8.86
C ASN A 295 6.19 -4.24 8.22
N MET A 296 5.77 -5.02 7.23
CA MET A 296 6.65 -5.77 6.34
C MET A 296 6.79 -5.05 5.00
N LEU A 297 8.01 -4.71 4.62
CA LEU A 297 8.34 -4.11 3.33
C LEU A 297 9.41 -4.97 2.65
N SER A 298 9.13 -5.54 1.48
CA SER A 298 10.12 -6.39 0.79
C SER A 298 10.02 -6.34 -0.72
N ASP A 299 11.06 -6.77 -1.41
CA ASP A 299 11.04 -6.95 -2.88
C ASP A 299 10.62 -5.68 -3.65
N LEU A 300 11.44 -4.63 -3.55
CA LEU A 300 11.23 -3.32 -4.16
C LEU A 300 12.27 -3.11 -5.27
N ARG A 301 11.88 -3.16 -6.54
CA ARG A 301 12.82 -3.26 -7.67
C ARG A 301 12.70 -2.12 -8.65
N ASN A 302 13.84 -1.61 -9.12
CA ASN A 302 13.86 -0.62 -10.18
C ASN A 302 14.99 -0.94 -11.18
N PRO A 303 14.81 -1.99 -12.01
CA PRO A 303 15.91 -2.59 -12.77
C PRO A 303 16.52 -1.69 -13.84
N ASN A 304 15.85 -0.58 -14.19
CA ASN A 304 16.34 0.37 -15.19
C ASN A 304 16.74 1.72 -14.58
N ALA A 305 16.67 1.87 -13.26
CA ALA A 305 16.92 3.13 -12.56
C ALA A 305 18.29 3.76 -12.88
N ASN A 306 18.26 5.07 -13.07
CA ASN A 306 19.41 5.96 -13.14
C ASN A 306 19.25 7.09 -12.10
N SER A 307 19.18 6.72 -10.83
CA SER A 307 18.93 7.61 -9.69
C SER A 307 19.66 7.15 -8.43
N ALA A 308 20.22 8.11 -7.68
CA ALA A 308 20.80 7.87 -6.36
C ALA A 308 19.75 7.54 -5.27
N THR A 309 18.47 7.71 -5.59
CA THR A 309 17.33 7.47 -4.71
C THR A 309 16.26 6.68 -5.48
N ALA A 310 16.68 5.57 -6.09
CA ALA A 310 15.83 4.75 -6.94
C ALA A 310 14.81 3.93 -6.14
N ILE A 311 15.23 3.43 -4.96
CA ILE A 311 14.47 2.51 -4.12
C ILE A 311 14.54 2.99 -2.68
N ILE A 312 13.38 3.15 -2.04
CA ILE A 312 13.28 3.42 -0.61
C ILE A 312 12.27 2.46 0.04
N GLY A 313 12.64 1.85 1.17
CA GLY A 313 11.67 1.11 2.00
C GLY A 313 10.64 2.07 2.58
N ILE A 314 11.06 2.87 3.58
CA ILE A 314 10.27 3.90 4.25
C ILE A 314 10.88 5.28 3.95
N ASN A 315 10.12 6.17 3.31
CA ASN A 315 10.56 7.53 2.99
C ASN A 315 9.86 8.55 3.89
N LEU A 316 10.60 9.11 4.86
CA LEU A 316 10.15 10.17 5.74
C LEU A 316 10.43 11.53 5.09
N SER A 317 9.63 11.89 4.09
CA SER A 317 9.80 13.11 3.31
C SER A 317 9.32 14.38 4.04
N SER A 318 8.46 14.21 5.04
CA SER A 318 7.93 15.24 5.92
C SER A 318 7.44 14.58 7.22
N GLY A 319 6.89 15.39 8.14
CA GLY A 319 6.47 14.97 9.48
C GLY A 319 7.18 15.76 10.57
N THR A 320 6.59 15.87 11.76
CA THR A 320 7.24 16.51 12.92
C THR A 320 7.92 15.48 13.81
N THR A 321 7.15 14.58 14.42
CA THR A 321 7.63 13.50 15.28
C THR A 321 7.23 12.17 14.66
N VAL A 322 8.22 11.35 14.29
CA VAL A 322 7.99 10.10 13.59
C VAL A 322 8.67 8.95 14.33
N ASN A 323 7.88 7.99 14.79
CA ASN A 323 8.35 6.78 15.43
C ASN A 323 8.30 5.63 14.42
N VAL A 324 9.45 5.05 14.08
CA VAL A 324 9.58 3.89 13.21
C VAL A 324 10.04 2.72 14.07
N LEU A 325 9.11 1.83 14.43
CA LEU A 325 9.30 0.82 15.47
C LEU A 325 9.01 -0.58 14.95
N HIS A 326 9.85 -1.59 15.24
CA HIS A 326 9.48 -2.99 14.95
C HIS A 326 9.10 -3.28 13.49
N ASN A 327 9.60 -2.55 12.51
CA ASN A 327 9.36 -2.88 11.10
C ASN A 327 10.42 -3.86 10.61
N THR A 328 10.07 -4.68 9.62
CA THR A 328 11.03 -5.48 8.86
C THR A 328 11.06 -4.98 7.41
N ILE A 329 12.24 -4.54 6.99
CA ILE A 329 12.49 -4.02 5.64
C ILE A 329 13.52 -4.94 4.99
N TYR A 330 13.16 -5.59 3.90
CA TYR A 330 14.04 -6.44 3.11
C TYR A 330 13.86 -6.15 1.61
N ALA A 331 14.32 -4.97 1.19
CA ALA A 331 13.99 -4.44 -0.13
C ALA A 331 14.51 -5.30 -1.28
N GLY A 332 15.71 -5.89 -1.15
CA GLY A 332 16.25 -6.83 -2.15
C GLY A 332 15.53 -8.18 -2.21
N SER A 333 14.92 -8.60 -1.10
CA SER A 333 14.45 -9.99 -0.95
C SER A 333 15.61 -10.98 -1.21
N THR A 334 15.33 -12.15 -1.79
CA THR A 334 16.25 -13.29 -2.01
C THR A 334 17.48 -13.00 -2.87
N GLY A 335 17.67 -11.77 -3.37
CA GLY A 335 18.86 -11.34 -4.10
C GLY A 335 19.17 -9.85 -3.93
N PRO A 336 20.38 -9.40 -4.33
CA PRO A 336 20.74 -8.00 -4.26
C PRO A 336 19.93 -7.17 -5.27
N LEU A 337 19.52 -5.97 -4.86
CA LEU A 337 18.98 -4.97 -5.77
C LEU A 337 20.01 -4.63 -6.84
N SER A 338 19.59 -4.58 -8.10
CA SER A 338 20.44 -4.21 -9.22
C SER A 338 19.70 -3.34 -10.23
N SER A 339 20.46 -2.57 -11.01
CA SER A 339 19.98 -1.78 -12.14
C SER A 339 21.00 -1.80 -13.26
N ILE A 340 20.53 -1.65 -14.50
CA ILE A 340 21.40 -1.41 -15.67
C ILE A 340 21.82 0.06 -15.82
N GLY A 341 21.24 0.98 -15.04
CA GLY A 341 21.59 2.40 -15.08
C GLY A 341 22.95 2.70 -14.44
N VAL A 342 23.55 3.82 -14.84
CA VAL A 342 24.90 4.21 -14.41
C VAL A 342 24.94 4.85 -13.02
N LEU A 343 23.79 5.23 -12.48
CA LEU A 343 23.62 5.75 -11.13
C LEU A 343 22.51 4.95 -10.42
N PHE A 344 22.85 4.22 -9.36
CA PHE A 344 21.86 3.39 -8.67
C PHE A 344 22.13 3.30 -7.17
N GLY A 345 21.18 3.78 -6.38
CA GLY A 345 21.23 3.72 -4.91
C GLY A 345 19.87 3.86 -4.27
N GLY A 346 19.86 3.84 -2.94
CA GLY A 346 18.62 3.80 -2.19
C GLY A 346 18.82 3.71 -0.68
N ALA A 347 17.73 3.59 0.06
CA ALA A 347 17.78 3.45 1.51
C ALA A 347 16.65 2.60 2.08
N GLY A 348 16.88 1.99 3.24
CA GLY A 348 15.85 1.22 3.95
C GLY A 348 14.86 2.20 4.55
N ILE A 349 15.41 3.15 5.31
CA ILE A 349 14.70 4.30 5.83
C ILE A 349 15.42 5.56 5.36
N GLN A 350 14.72 6.44 4.66
CA GLN A 350 15.23 7.76 4.30
C GLN A 350 14.55 8.85 5.13
N VAL A 351 15.34 9.80 5.65
CA VAL A 351 14.85 10.88 6.52
C VAL A 351 15.26 12.26 5.98
N THR A 352 14.35 13.23 5.96
CA THR A 352 14.68 14.63 5.66
C THR A 352 15.12 15.38 6.91
N ASN A 353 15.74 16.56 6.74
CA ASN A 353 16.24 17.37 7.86
C ASN A 353 15.13 18.05 8.70
N THR A 354 13.86 17.96 8.28
CA THR A 354 12.72 18.55 8.99
C THR A 354 12.00 17.57 9.91
N VAL A 355 12.39 16.28 9.90
CA VAL A 355 11.72 15.21 10.64
C VAL A 355 12.54 14.83 11.87
N ASN A 356 11.88 14.80 13.03
CA ASN A 356 12.43 14.16 14.24
C ASN A 356 12.04 12.68 14.24
N ALA A 357 12.97 11.81 13.83
CA ALA A 357 12.75 10.38 13.68
C ALA A 357 13.34 9.59 14.86
N ASN A 358 12.51 8.76 15.49
CA ASN A 358 12.94 7.71 16.40
C ASN A 358 12.85 6.35 15.70
N ILE A 359 14.00 5.77 15.35
CA ILE A 359 14.12 4.52 14.60
C ILE A 359 14.62 3.44 15.55
N GLN A 360 13.70 2.63 16.07
CA GLN A 360 14.02 1.67 17.12
C GLN A 360 13.45 0.29 16.85
N ASN A 361 14.15 -0.77 17.26
CA ASN A 361 13.64 -2.14 17.17
C ASN A 361 13.31 -2.62 15.74
N ASN A 362 13.90 -2.06 14.68
CA ASN A 362 13.62 -2.47 13.30
C ASN A 362 14.67 -3.46 12.77
N ILE A 363 14.28 -4.31 11.83
CA ILE A 363 15.20 -5.05 10.96
C ILE A 363 15.25 -4.34 9.60
N ILE A 364 16.44 -3.90 9.18
CA ILE A 364 16.61 -3.07 7.99
C ILE A 364 17.72 -3.63 7.09
N HIS A 365 17.28 -4.31 6.04
CA HIS A 365 18.13 -4.97 5.06
C HIS A 365 18.01 -4.29 3.69
N MET A 366 19.08 -3.60 3.28
CA MET A 366 19.25 -2.98 1.96
C MET A 366 20.50 -3.51 1.26
N ASN A 367 20.43 -4.75 0.79
CA ASN A 367 21.49 -5.31 -0.04
C ASN A 367 21.23 -4.95 -1.50
N GLY A 368 22.10 -4.12 -2.06
CA GLY A 368 22.04 -3.68 -3.44
C GLY A 368 23.42 -3.43 -4.01
N THR A 369 23.59 -3.78 -5.29
CA THR A 369 24.79 -3.47 -6.06
C THR A 369 24.68 -2.04 -6.58
N ALA A 370 25.25 -1.09 -5.83
CA ALA A 370 25.24 0.32 -6.22
C ALA A 370 25.99 0.56 -7.54
N ALA A 371 25.59 1.61 -8.27
CA ALA A 371 26.25 2.04 -9.50
C ALA A 371 26.58 3.54 -9.46
N GLY A 372 27.71 3.90 -10.07
CA GLY A 372 28.19 5.28 -10.10
C GLY A 372 28.55 5.79 -8.70
N ASP A 373 28.15 7.02 -8.42
CA ASP A 373 28.42 7.70 -7.13
C ASP A 373 27.22 7.61 -6.17
N ALA A 374 26.29 6.68 -6.41
CA ALA A 374 25.20 6.37 -5.50
C ALA A 374 25.60 5.25 -4.54
N TYR A 375 24.84 5.09 -3.45
CA TYR A 375 25.07 4.02 -2.47
C TYR A 375 23.76 3.55 -1.83
N PHE A 376 23.81 2.37 -1.22
CA PHE A 376 22.71 1.81 -0.43
C PHE A 376 23.02 1.88 1.06
N ALA A 377 22.08 2.39 1.84
CA ALA A 377 22.20 2.42 3.29
C ALA A 377 20.94 1.90 4.01
N SER A 378 21.10 1.31 5.20
CA SER A 378 19.95 0.96 6.03
C SER A 378 19.16 2.21 6.43
N VAL A 379 19.84 3.23 6.95
CA VAL A 379 19.25 4.53 7.28
C VAL A 379 20.03 5.62 6.54
N ARG A 380 19.35 6.53 5.86
CA ARG A 380 20.00 7.64 5.15
C ARG A 380 19.29 8.95 5.41
N ARG A 381 20.02 10.01 5.72
CA ARG A 381 19.46 11.36 5.62
C ARG A 381 19.61 11.87 4.20
N ALA A 382 18.56 12.45 3.64
CA ALA A 382 18.56 12.90 2.24
C ALA A 382 19.54 14.06 1.98
N THR A 383 19.79 14.88 3.01
CA THR A 383 20.69 16.04 2.95
C THR A 383 21.96 15.76 3.71
N ALA A 384 23.11 16.20 3.19
CA ALA A 384 24.38 16.17 3.91
C ALA A 384 24.31 16.98 5.21
N GLY A 385 24.92 16.45 6.27
CA GLY A 385 25.13 17.12 7.56
C GLY A 385 26.50 17.77 7.65
N VAL A 386 26.90 18.15 8.87
CA VAL A 386 28.24 18.64 9.17
C VAL A 386 29.14 17.45 9.53
N ASN A 387 30.33 17.35 8.92
CA ASN A 387 31.28 16.26 9.19
C ASN A 387 31.59 16.11 10.68
N GLY A 388 31.63 14.86 11.14
CA GLY A 388 31.92 14.51 12.53
C GLY A 388 30.84 14.94 13.53
N THR A 389 29.73 15.50 13.07
CA THR A 389 28.65 16.00 13.92
C THR A 389 27.41 15.16 13.76
N ASN A 390 26.91 14.67 14.88
CA ASN A 390 25.74 13.81 14.88
C ASN A 390 24.45 14.59 14.58
N PRO A 391 23.53 14.02 13.79
CA PRO A 391 22.23 14.62 13.59
C PRO A 391 21.37 14.47 14.86
N THR A 392 20.86 15.59 15.40
CA THR A 392 19.98 15.59 16.58
C THR A 392 18.55 15.16 16.29
N SER A 393 18.13 15.22 15.03
CA SER A 393 16.78 14.88 14.58
C SER A 393 16.58 13.39 14.30
N VAL A 394 17.61 12.55 14.47
CA VAL A 394 17.53 11.10 14.25
C VAL A 394 18.07 10.37 15.46
N VAL A 395 17.21 9.57 16.08
CA VAL A 395 17.55 8.64 17.15
C VAL A 395 17.48 7.23 16.58
N MET A 396 18.51 6.41 16.83
CA MET A 396 18.56 5.02 16.39
C MET A 396 18.96 4.11 17.54
N SER A 397 18.16 3.10 17.87
CA SER A 397 18.50 2.11 18.90
C SER A 397 17.93 0.71 18.64
N ASN A 398 18.59 -0.34 19.12
CA ASN A 398 18.13 -1.73 19.07
C ASN A 398 17.67 -2.19 17.67
N ASN A 399 18.39 -1.81 16.61
CA ASN A 399 18.02 -2.23 15.25
C ASN A 399 18.98 -3.31 14.74
N ILE A 400 18.48 -4.13 13.82
CA ILE A 400 19.27 -5.03 13.01
C ILE A 400 19.54 -4.42 11.64
N TYR A 401 20.79 -4.47 11.18
CA TYR A 401 21.22 -3.92 9.90
C TYR A 401 21.89 -4.94 8.99
N SER A 402 21.51 -4.95 7.71
CA SER A 402 22.26 -5.64 6.65
C SER A 402 22.27 -4.81 5.37
N SER A 403 23.34 -4.05 5.18
CA SER A 403 23.52 -3.14 4.04
C SER A 403 25.01 -2.83 3.86
N PRO A 404 25.46 -2.41 2.67
CA PRO A 404 26.82 -1.91 2.47
C PRO A 404 27.17 -0.77 3.44
N TYR A 405 26.22 0.13 3.68
CA TYR A 405 26.31 1.19 4.68
C TYR A 405 25.15 1.10 5.67
N ILE A 406 25.39 1.34 6.97
CA ILE A 406 24.29 1.43 7.94
C ILE A 406 23.69 2.82 7.91
N PHE A 407 24.54 3.84 7.83
CA PHE A 407 24.15 5.23 7.95
C PHE A 407 24.92 6.13 6.99
N GLY A 408 24.31 7.24 6.58
CA GLY A 408 24.96 8.32 5.83
C GLY A 408 24.04 9.52 5.65
N GLU A 409 24.62 10.69 5.45
CA GLU A 409 23.91 11.93 5.18
C GLU A 409 24.25 12.44 3.79
N GLY A 410 23.26 12.60 2.92
CA GLY A 410 23.43 12.92 1.50
C GLY A 410 23.21 11.70 0.60
N THR A 411 22.80 11.93 -0.65
CA THR A 411 22.44 10.83 -1.58
C THR A 411 23.60 10.37 -2.47
N THR A 412 24.66 11.16 -2.54
CA THR A 412 25.84 10.97 -3.41
C THR A 412 27.06 10.66 -2.54
N LEU A 413 27.73 9.54 -2.75
CA LEU A 413 28.77 9.02 -1.85
C LEU A 413 29.99 9.94 -1.73
N SER A 414 30.44 10.56 -2.83
CA SER A 414 31.58 11.48 -2.84
C SER A 414 31.40 12.77 -2.03
N THR A 415 30.15 13.16 -1.77
CA THR A 415 29.78 14.40 -1.05
C THR A 415 28.93 14.13 0.19
N ALA A 416 28.58 12.87 0.44
CA ALA A 416 27.89 12.46 1.66
C ALA A 416 28.76 12.78 2.88
N THR A 417 28.15 12.85 4.05
CA THR A 417 28.83 13.09 5.33
C THR A 417 28.36 12.07 6.35
N ASN A 418 29.15 11.84 7.41
CA ASN A 418 28.80 10.93 8.51
C ASN A 418 28.40 9.52 8.01
N VAL A 419 29.12 9.00 7.02
CA VAL A 419 28.83 7.70 6.40
C VAL A 419 29.46 6.58 7.22
N TYR A 420 28.69 5.55 7.57
CA TYR A 420 29.17 4.39 8.36
C TYR A 420 28.90 3.03 7.70
N TYR A 421 29.89 2.13 7.76
CA TYR A 421 29.85 0.75 7.27
C TYR A 421 30.53 -0.22 8.25
N ILE A 422 30.19 -1.53 8.18
CA ILE A 422 30.78 -2.58 9.03
C ILE A 422 31.88 -3.35 8.32
N ALA A 423 31.66 -3.74 7.05
CA ALA A 423 32.64 -4.46 6.23
C ALA A 423 32.28 -4.29 4.73
N GLY A 424 33.29 -4.21 3.86
CA GLY A 424 33.09 -4.23 2.40
C GLY A 424 32.63 -2.93 1.75
N GLY A 425 32.40 -1.86 2.53
CA GLY A 425 32.19 -0.52 1.96
C GLY A 425 33.51 0.06 1.42
N SER A 426 33.48 0.63 0.22
CA SER A 426 34.59 1.48 -0.24
C SER A 426 34.66 2.71 0.67
N THR A 427 35.87 3.14 1.03
CA THR A 427 36.11 4.44 1.65
C THR A 427 35.60 5.53 0.72
N GLY A 428 34.34 5.94 0.91
CA GLY A 428 33.85 7.22 0.41
C GLY A 428 34.59 8.31 1.20
N THR A 429 34.95 9.39 0.52
CA THR A 429 35.86 10.47 0.95
C THR A 429 35.38 11.30 2.16
N ALA A 430 34.51 10.76 3.02
CA ALA A 430 33.64 11.50 3.92
C ALA A 430 33.75 11.10 5.40
N ASP A 431 34.97 11.20 5.94
CA ASP A 431 35.29 11.14 7.38
C ASP A 431 35.76 9.77 7.91
N PRO A 432 37.07 9.46 7.75
CA PRO A 432 37.71 8.33 8.44
C PRO A 432 37.53 8.38 9.97
N GLY A 433 37.37 9.56 10.58
CA GLY A 433 37.17 9.77 12.01
C GLY A 433 35.81 9.27 12.51
N PHE A 434 34.79 9.29 11.66
CA PHE A 434 33.45 8.76 11.97
C PHE A 434 33.44 7.22 12.05
N ASN A 435 34.32 6.55 11.29
CA ASN A 435 34.37 5.09 11.08
C ASN A 435 35.50 4.35 11.81
N THR A 436 36.33 5.04 12.59
CA THR A 436 37.36 4.34 13.39
C THR A 436 36.72 3.46 14.46
N ALA A 437 37.50 2.53 15.05
CA ALA A 437 37.04 1.72 16.18
C ALA A 437 36.58 2.55 17.40
N CYS A 438 37.09 3.78 17.51
CA CYS A 438 36.68 4.81 18.49
C CYS A 438 35.85 5.94 17.86
N GLY A 439 35.29 5.71 16.68
CA GLY A 439 34.66 6.73 15.85
C GLY A 439 33.35 7.26 16.44
N VAL A 440 33.02 8.48 16.02
CA VAL A 440 31.86 9.23 16.51
C VAL A 440 30.56 8.45 16.33
N PHE A 441 30.41 7.60 15.31
CA PHE A 441 29.19 6.82 15.12
C PHE A 441 28.89 5.86 16.29
N LYS A 442 29.90 5.13 16.80
CA LYS A 442 29.68 4.22 17.93
C LYS A 442 29.47 4.97 19.24
N ALA A 443 30.19 6.07 19.45
CA ALA A 443 30.00 6.94 20.61
C ALA A 443 28.64 7.68 20.58
N TRP A 444 28.18 8.06 19.39
CA TRP A 444 26.87 8.68 19.14
C TRP A 444 25.73 7.70 19.32
N LYS A 445 25.87 6.51 18.73
CA LYS A 445 24.92 5.42 18.90
C LYS A 445 24.77 5.10 20.37
N GLY A 446 25.88 4.95 21.11
CA GLY A 446 25.85 4.53 22.51
C GLY A 446 25.04 3.25 22.75
N ASP A 447 24.68 2.55 21.68
CA ASP A 447 23.61 1.58 21.63
C ASP A 447 24.25 0.21 21.51
N ALA A 448 24.33 -0.46 22.67
CA ALA A 448 24.79 -1.83 22.77
C ALA A 448 23.78 -2.83 22.18
N GLY A 449 22.56 -2.40 21.83
CA GLY A 449 21.47 -3.26 21.36
C GLY A 449 21.33 -3.35 19.84
N SER A 450 22.07 -2.58 19.04
CA SER A 450 22.05 -2.69 17.58
C SER A 450 23.12 -3.64 17.06
N PHE A 451 22.75 -4.49 16.11
CA PHE A 451 23.64 -5.49 15.53
C PHE A 451 23.56 -5.52 14.00
N SER A 452 24.48 -6.24 13.38
CA SER A 452 24.42 -6.57 11.97
C SER A 452 24.34 -8.07 11.78
N GLU A 453 23.34 -8.51 11.03
CA GLU A 453 23.09 -9.90 10.69
C GLU A 453 22.39 -9.96 9.33
N ASP A 454 22.74 -10.97 8.54
CA ASP A 454 22.12 -11.29 7.27
C ASP A 454 21.57 -12.72 7.31
N ASN A 455 20.42 -12.87 7.97
CA ASN A 455 19.79 -14.16 8.22
C ASN A 455 18.27 -14.14 7.98
N LEU A 456 17.75 -13.12 7.31
CA LEU A 456 16.33 -13.09 6.96
C LEU A 456 16.01 -14.23 5.99
N ALA A 457 15.04 -15.06 6.38
CA ALA A 457 14.56 -16.18 5.61
C ALA A 457 13.02 -16.13 5.50
N GLY A 458 12.46 -16.71 4.45
CA GLY A 458 11.02 -16.70 4.23
C GLY A 458 10.64 -16.69 2.76
N ALA A 459 9.47 -16.14 2.47
CA ALA A 459 8.91 -16.02 1.12
C ALA A 459 8.46 -14.57 0.87
N ALA A 460 8.14 -14.24 -0.38
CA ALA A 460 7.72 -12.89 -0.76
C ALA A 460 6.62 -12.34 0.16
N GLY A 461 6.88 -11.19 0.79
CA GLY A 461 5.96 -10.55 1.73
C GLY A 461 6.00 -11.07 3.17
N GLU A 462 6.80 -12.08 3.51
CA GLU A 462 6.90 -12.63 4.87
C GLU A 462 8.30 -13.22 5.13
N TYR A 463 9.08 -12.50 5.93
CA TYR A 463 10.50 -12.69 6.17
C TYR A 463 10.78 -12.47 7.65
N THR A 464 11.53 -13.39 8.22
CA THR A 464 11.82 -13.43 9.65
C THR A 464 13.27 -13.90 9.79
N PRO A 465 14.01 -13.50 10.83
CA PRO A 465 15.31 -14.09 11.09
C PRO A 465 15.23 -15.61 11.16
N GLY A 466 16.19 -16.29 10.54
CA GLY A 466 16.39 -17.73 10.61
C GLY A 466 17.63 -18.07 11.43
N GLY A 467 17.63 -19.26 12.05
CA GLY A 467 18.74 -19.70 12.90
C GLY A 467 18.87 -18.88 14.19
N ALA A 468 20.07 -18.87 14.78
CA ALA A 468 20.39 -18.00 15.91
C ALA A 468 20.47 -16.55 15.43
N SER A 469 19.79 -15.63 16.11
CA SER A 469 19.68 -14.23 15.70
C SER A 469 19.78 -13.30 16.89
N TYR A 470 20.37 -12.12 16.68
CA TYR A 470 20.39 -11.03 17.65
C TYR A 470 19.03 -10.32 17.76
N ALA A 471 18.10 -10.61 16.85
CA ALA A 471 16.74 -10.11 16.93
C ALA A 471 15.97 -10.75 18.09
N GLU A 472 16.32 -11.98 18.50
CA GLU A 472 15.66 -12.68 19.60
C GLU A 472 15.98 -12.00 20.94
N ALA A 473 14.95 -11.56 21.66
CA ALA A 473 15.01 -10.83 22.93
C ALA A 473 15.87 -9.54 22.89
N GLY A 474 16.14 -9.01 21.69
CA GLY A 474 17.06 -7.88 21.50
C GLY A 474 16.41 -6.49 21.50
N ALA A 475 15.07 -6.40 21.49
CA ALA A 475 14.39 -5.11 21.40
C ALA A 475 14.31 -4.38 22.75
N SER A 476 14.34 -3.06 22.67
CA SER A 476 14.03 -2.19 23.81
C SER A 476 12.55 -2.30 24.19
N THR A 477 12.28 -2.37 25.49
CA THR A 477 10.92 -2.35 26.06
C THR A 477 10.32 -0.95 26.16
N THR A 478 11.16 0.08 26.09
CA THR A 478 10.74 1.48 26.27
C THR A 478 10.57 2.13 24.91
N THR A 479 9.37 1.97 24.34
CA THR A 479 8.96 2.63 23.09
C THR A 479 7.81 3.60 23.34
N THR A 480 7.72 4.64 22.51
CA THR A 480 6.57 5.56 22.48
C THR A 480 6.06 5.62 21.03
N PRO A 481 4.84 5.13 20.75
CA PRO A 481 3.93 4.44 21.66
C PRO A 481 4.50 3.08 22.11
N LEU A 482 3.96 2.55 23.21
CA LEU A 482 4.23 1.18 23.62
C LEU A 482 3.61 0.21 22.62
N ILE A 483 4.42 -0.67 22.04
CA ILE A 483 3.95 -1.70 21.11
C ILE A 483 3.70 -2.99 21.88
N ALA A 484 2.45 -3.24 22.27
CA ALA A 484 2.10 -4.39 23.11
C ALA A 484 2.06 -5.73 22.35
N ASN A 485 1.73 -5.70 21.05
CA ASN A 485 1.58 -6.89 20.22
C ASN A 485 2.48 -6.82 18.98
N ASP A 486 2.85 -7.98 18.44
CA ASP A 486 3.55 -8.12 17.18
C ASP A 486 2.60 -8.08 15.96
N TYR A 487 3.12 -8.34 14.77
CA TYR A 487 2.36 -8.40 13.51
C TYR A 487 1.20 -9.40 13.55
N TYR A 488 1.39 -10.56 14.18
CA TYR A 488 0.39 -11.63 14.27
C TYR A 488 -0.54 -11.45 15.47
N ASN A 489 -0.51 -10.27 16.10
CA ASN A 489 -1.27 -9.95 17.29
C ASN A 489 -0.89 -10.84 18.50
N VAL A 490 0.35 -11.32 18.55
CA VAL A 490 0.93 -12.02 19.69
C VAL A 490 1.50 -10.98 20.66
N ALA A 491 1.16 -11.10 21.94
CA ALA A 491 1.69 -10.22 22.97
C ALA A 491 3.23 -10.30 23.03
N ARG A 492 3.87 -9.14 23.10
CA ARG A 492 5.33 -9.04 23.25
C ARG A 492 5.69 -9.33 24.72
N GLY A 493 6.71 -10.17 24.91
CA GLY A 493 7.21 -10.52 26.24
C GLY A 493 8.01 -9.39 26.91
N ALA A 494 8.50 -9.64 28.13
CA ALA A 494 9.34 -8.69 28.87
C ALA A 494 10.68 -8.38 28.18
N THR A 495 11.14 -9.27 27.31
CA THR A 495 12.29 -9.09 26.42
C THR A 495 11.80 -9.26 24.98
N PRO A 496 11.26 -8.21 24.35
CA PRO A 496 10.67 -8.31 23.02
C PRO A 496 11.73 -8.57 21.95
N ASP A 497 11.28 -9.08 20.80
CA ASP A 497 12.13 -9.26 19.64
C ASP A 497 12.21 -8.01 18.75
N ILE A 498 13.35 -7.84 18.08
CA ILE A 498 13.56 -6.83 17.05
C ILE A 498 12.80 -7.23 15.78
N GLY A 499 12.17 -6.25 15.13
CA GLY A 499 11.35 -6.46 13.95
C GLY A 499 9.89 -6.79 14.27
N LEU A 500 9.15 -7.12 13.23
CA LEU A 500 7.69 -7.17 13.28
C LEU A 500 7.12 -8.40 13.97
N GLN A 501 7.89 -9.48 14.11
CA GLN A 501 7.43 -10.74 14.67
C GLN A 501 8.06 -11.00 16.04
N ASN A 502 7.29 -11.66 16.92
CA ASN A 502 7.80 -12.35 18.09
C ASN A 502 8.30 -13.75 17.69
N LEU A 503 9.61 -13.96 17.70
CA LEU A 503 10.33 -15.17 17.27
C LEU A 503 10.18 -16.33 18.27
N ALA A 504 9.91 -16.04 19.55
CA ALA A 504 9.73 -17.06 20.59
C ALA A 504 8.36 -17.77 20.49
N VAL A 505 7.40 -17.22 19.74
CA VAL A 505 6.09 -17.83 19.50
C VAL A 505 5.97 -18.10 18.00
N GLN A 506 6.20 -19.36 17.59
CA GLN A 506 5.94 -19.80 16.22
C GLN A 506 4.53 -19.32 15.78
N PRO A 507 4.40 -18.73 14.58
CA PRO A 507 3.13 -18.15 14.16
C PRO A 507 2.04 -19.24 14.13
N PRO A 508 0.79 -18.91 14.53
CA PRO A 508 -0.32 -19.83 14.36
C PRO A 508 -0.49 -20.14 12.86
N THR A 509 -0.03 -21.32 12.47
CA THR A 509 -0.23 -22.02 11.20
C THR A 509 0.53 -21.52 9.96
N ARG A 510 1.64 -22.21 9.66
CA ARG A 510 2.18 -22.45 8.29
C ARG A 510 1.28 -23.38 7.45
N LEU A 511 0.04 -23.60 7.84
CA LEU A 511 -0.89 -24.45 7.11
C LEU A 511 -1.85 -23.54 6.37
N ALA A 512 -1.71 -23.48 5.05
CA ALA A 512 -2.80 -23.06 4.18
C ALA A 512 -4.11 -23.71 4.66
N PRO A 513 -5.28 -23.07 4.52
CA PRO A 513 -6.53 -23.74 4.80
C PRO A 513 -6.65 -24.91 3.81
N LEU A 514 -6.26 -26.10 4.27
CA LEU A 514 -6.74 -27.34 3.73
C LEU A 514 -8.25 -27.26 3.94
N PHE A 515 -8.95 -26.85 2.88
CA PHE A 515 -10.34 -27.20 2.69
C PHE A 515 -10.44 -28.68 3.04
N ARG A 516 -11.01 -28.98 4.21
CA ARG A 516 -11.60 -30.28 4.45
C ARG A 516 -12.75 -30.37 3.45
N LEU A 517 -12.43 -30.87 2.26
CA LEU A 517 -13.42 -31.59 1.45
C LEU A 517 -14.05 -32.60 2.41
N PRO A 518 -15.37 -32.56 2.66
CA PRO A 518 -16.01 -33.62 3.39
C PRO A 518 -15.76 -34.90 2.60
N ILE A 519 -15.03 -35.83 3.20
CA ILE A 519 -14.92 -37.20 2.70
C ILE A 519 -16.35 -37.72 2.72
N LEU A 520 -16.97 -37.75 1.54
CA LEU A 520 -18.17 -38.51 1.28
C LEU A 520 -17.75 -39.97 1.36
N VAL A 521 -17.89 -40.56 2.54
CA VAL A 521 -17.72 -42.00 2.74
C VAL A 521 -18.81 -42.68 1.92
N HIS A 522 -18.49 -43.04 0.68
CA HIS A 522 -19.24 -44.06 -0.04
C HIS A 522 -19.10 -45.35 0.77
N LYS A 523 -20.19 -45.75 1.44
CA LYS A 523 -20.39 -47.12 1.90
C LYS A 523 -20.22 -48.04 0.68
N ILE A 524 -19.06 -48.69 0.59
CA ILE A 524 -18.91 -49.89 -0.23
C ILE A 524 -19.75 -50.96 0.46
N VAL A 525 -20.86 -51.33 -0.18
CA VAL A 525 -21.66 -52.50 0.18
C VAL A 525 -20.91 -53.72 -0.36
N PRO A 526 -20.52 -54.72 0.47
CA PRO A 526 -19.95 -55.95 -0.04
C PRO A 526 -21.06 -56.79 -0.69
N TYR A 527 -20.93 -57.03 -2.00
CA TYR A 527 -21.68 -58.07 -2.70
C TYR A 527 -21.11 -59.44 -2.31
N ASN A 528 -21.86 -60.22 -1.53
CA ASN A 528 -21.60 -61.63 -1.31
C ASN A 528 -22.13 -62.43 -2.50
N HIS A 529 -21.25 -63.06 -3.28
CA HIS A 529 -21.63 -64.22 -4.10
C HIS A 529 -20.73 -65.40 -3.74
N PHE A 530 -21.37 -66.39 -3.12
CA PHE A 530 -20.82 -67.71 -2.83
C PHE A 530 -20.57 -68.48 -4.14
N PHE A 531 -19.35 -68.97 -4.32
CA PHE A 531 -19.04 -70.08 -5.21
C PHE A 531 -19.35 -71.39 -4.47
N GLN A 532 -20.21 -72.24 -5.02
CA GLN A 532 -20.33 -73.64 -4.63
C GLN A 532 -20.08 -74.49 -5.87
N GLN A 533 -19.04 -75.33 -5.79
CA GLN A 533 -18.68 -76.34 -6.79
C GLN A 533 -19.74 -77.44 -6.89
N SER A 534 -20.06 -77.89 -8.10
CA SER A 534 -19.79 -79.25 -8.62
C SER A 534 -20.78 -79.66 -9.74
N LEU A 535 -20.20 -80.13 -10.85
CA LEU A 535 -20.81 -80.87 -11.98
C LEU A 535 -21.50 -82.17 -11.49
N PRO A 536 -22.36 -82.89 -12.28
CA PRO A 536 -22.27 -83.06 -13.74
C PRO A 536 -23.58 -83.21 -14.58
N MET A 537 -23.42 -83.02 -15.89
CA MET A 537 -23.91 -83.83 -17.03
C MET A 537 -25.39 -84.31 -17.07
N VAL A 538 -26.12 -83.97 -18.14
CA VAL A 538 -26.68 -84.89 -19.17
C VAL A 538 -27.77 -84.18 -20.00
N VAL A 539 -27.49 -84.13 -21.31
CA VAL A 539 -28.37 -84.22 -22.50
C VAL A 539 -29.89 -84.19 -22.30
N ALA A 540 -30.54 -83.17 -22.87
CA ALA A 540 -31.45 -83.23 -24.03
C ALA A 540 -31.98 -81.82 -24.34
#